data_AF-X0XAP4-F1
#
_entry.id   AF-X0XAP4-F1
#
_cell.length_a   1.000
_cell.length_b   1.000
_cell.length_c   1.000
_cell.angle_alpha   90.00
_cell.angle_beta   90.00
_cell.angle_gamma   90.00
#
_symmetry.space_group_name_H-M   'P 1'
#
loop_
_entity.id
_entity.type
_entity.pdbx_description
1 polymer ?
#
loop_
_entity_poly.entity_id
_entity_poly.type
_entity_poly.pdbx_seq_one_letter_code
_entity_poly.pdbx_strand_id
1 'polypeptide(L)'
;EVFRAKLVKELGAQKALQILEEGIAAPYLEIEDVPLSEWPTPLPFQGSNSWVLAGSRTESGKPLLANDPHLEISLPPIWHEIHVVCPSLNAVGVSLPGVPLVIIGHNESIAWGITNSGVDVQDLYVEKLNSSKDMYWEDGGWKPLFIKEERIEIRGEKEHERIEVRWTERGPVVSPVLSENEKHLSLSWTIYDGGRTMESFYLLNKAQNWQEFVDALKLFDAPSQSFVYADKEGNIGYYLSGKIPIRAEKTALFPYPAWKEEG
;
A
#
# COMPACT_ATOMS: atom_id res chain seq x y z
N GLU A 1 9.78 3.90 1.89
CA GLU A 1 10.92 3.96 2.85
C GLU A 1 12.21 3.24 2.42
N VAL A 2 12.30 1.91 2.35
CA VAL A 2 13.58 1.21 2.07
C VAL A 2 14.23 1.60 0.72
N PHE A 3 13.41 1.75 -0.32
CA PHE A 3 13.88 2.25 -1.62
C PHE A 3 14.35 3.71 -1.57
N ARG A 4 13.66 4.56 -0.80
CA ARG A 4 14.05 5.97 -0.58
C ARG A 4 15.37 6.07 0.16
N ALA A 5 15.54 5.28 1.23
CA ALA A 5 16.78 5.14 1.99
C ALA A 5 17.96 4.78 1.07
N LYS A 6 17.77 3.83 0.15
CA LYS A 6 18.79 3.46 -0.85
C LYS A 6 19.11 4.59 -1.81
N LEU A 7 18.10 5.25 -2.39
CA LEU A 7 18.30 6.40 -3.29
C LEU A 7 19.08 7.53 -2.61
N VAL A 8 18.76 7.85 -1.35
CA VAL A 8 19.49 8.84 -0.56
C VAL A 8 20.94 8.39 -0.31
N LYS A 9 21.15 7.12 0.03
CA LYS A 9 22.51 6.55 0.22
C LYS A 9 23.36 6.64 -1.05
N GLU A 10 22.77 6.35 -2.21
CA GLU A 10 23.49 6.31 -3.48
C GLU A 10 23.70 7.68 -4.12
N LEU A 11 22.73 8.59 -3.98
CA LEU A 11 22.67 9.84 -4.74
C LEU A 11 22.75 11.10 -3.87
N GLY A 12 22.65 10.95 -2.56
CA GLY A 12 22.49 12.07 -1.61
C GLY A 12 21.04 12.57 -1.55
N ALA A 13 20.66 13.15 -0.41
CA ALA A 13 19.26 13.55 -0.14
C ALA A 13 18.68 14.46 -1.23
N GLN A 14 19.39 15.52 -1.63
CA GLN A 14 18.91 16.45 -2.67
C GLN A 14 18.60 15.78 -4.01
N LYS A 15 19.45 14.83 -4.45
CA LYS A 15 19.27 14.18 -5.75
C LYS A 15 18.22 13.07 -5.69
N ALA A 16 18.13 12.37 -4.56
CA ALA A 16 17.03 11.44 -4.28
C ALA A 16 15.67 12.17 -4.30
N LEU A 17 15.60 13.38 -3.74
CA LEU A 17 14.39 14.21 -3.74
C LEU A 17 13.93 14.60 -5.14
N GLN A 18 14.86 15.06 -5.99
CA GLN A 18 14.56 15.38 -7.38
C GLN A 18 14.04 14.18 -8.18
N ILE A 19 14.43 12.96 -7.79
CA ILE A 19 14.02 11.72 -8.46
C ILE A 19 12.69 11.19 -7.92
N LEU A 20 12.45 11.33 -6.61
CA LEU A 20 11.28 10.76 -5.94
C LEU A 20 10.06 11.67 -6.08
N GLU A 21 10.19 12.96 -5.77
CA GLU A 21 9.06 13.90 -5.72
C GLU A 21 9.54 15.32 -6.10
N GLU A 22 9.47 15.63 -7.39
CA GLU A 22 9.83 16.95 -7.93
C GLU A 22 8.94 18.04 -7.30
N GLY A 23 9.50 18.90 -6.44
CA GLY A 23 8.79 20.04 -5.84
C GLY A 23 8.65 20.03 -4.31
N ILE A 24 9.07 18.97 -3.60
CA ILE A 24 9.03 18.95 -2.13
C ILE A 24 10.28 19.62 -1.55
N ALA A 25 10.08 20.66 -0.73
CA ALA A 25 11.15 21.26 0.06
C ALA A 25 11.58 20.30 1.19
N ALA A 26 12.88 20.10 1.38
CA ALA A 26 13.42 19.28 2.47
C ALA A 26 14.07 20.15 3.56
N PRO A 27 13.29 20.80 4.43
CA PRO A 27 13.84 21.71 5.44
C PRO A 27 14.46 21.00 6.65
N TYR A 28 14.27 19.68 6.82
CA TYR A 28 14.91 18.90 7.86
C TYR A 28 15.94 17.94 7.27
N LEU A 29 17.21 18.31 7.35
CA LEU A 29 18.37 17.43 7.17
C LEU A 29 19.01 17.07 8.52
N GLU A 30 18.26 17.13 9.62
CA GLU A 30 18.62 16.37 10.82
C GLU A 30 18.17 14.92 10.59
N ILE A 31 18.89 14.24 9.71
CA ILE A 31 18.88 12.78 9.67
C ILE A 31 19.54 12.40 11.00
N GLU A 32 18.77 12.21 12.07
CA GLU A 32 19.34 11.58 13.26
C GLU A 32 19.94 10.27 12.77
N ASP A 33 21.23 10.03 13.00
CA ASP A 33 22.05 8.90 12.49
C ASP A 33 21.29 7.57 12.42
N VAL A 34 20.47 7.36 11.38
CA VAL A 34 19.86 6.08 11.03
C VAL A 34 20.78 5.57 9.93
N PRO A 35 21.70 4.63 10.23
CA PRO A 35 22.62 4.14 9.23
C PRO A 35 21.83 3.38 8.15
N LEU A 36 21.60 4.06 7.02
CA LEU A 36 20.93 3.51 5.82
C LEU A 36 21.67 2.28 5.25
N SER A 37 22.89 2.01 5.71
CA SER A 37 23.67 0.81 5.39
C SER A 37 23.09 -0.48 5.96
N GLU A 38 22.28 -0.41 7.00
CA GLU A 38 21.73 -1.59 7.71
C GLU A 38 20.30 -1.94 7.28
N TRP A 39 19.70 -1.14 6.41
CA TRP A 39 18.36 -1.40 5.92
C TRP A 39 18.36 -2.55 4.91
N PRO A 40 17.33 -3.41 4.91
CA PRO A 40 17.23 -4.52 3.97
C PRO A 40 17.31 -4.02 2.53
N THR A 41 17.86 -4.82 1.63
CA THR A 41 17.90 -4.45 0.21
C THR A 41 16.45 -4.43 -0.30
N PRO A 42 15.99 -3.37 -0.98
CA PRO A 42 14.65 -3.36 -1.54
C PRO A 42 14.50 -4.52 -2.53
N LEU A 43 13.37 -5.24 -2.44
CA LEU A 43 13.03 -6.25 -3.42
C LEU A 43 12.98 -5.62 -4.82
N PRO A 44 13.37 -6.36 -5.88
CA PRO A 44 13.30 -5.84 -7.24
C PRO A 44 11.90 -5.30 -7.52
N PHE A 45 11.83 -4.05 -7.98
CA PHE A 45 10.56 -3.41 -8.31
C PHE A 45 9.88 -4.17 -9.45
N GLN A 46 8.73 -4.77 -9.17
CA GLN A 46 7.84 -5.34 -10.18
C GLN A 46 6.71 -4.36 -10.40
N GLY A 47 6.54 -3.92 -11.65
CA GLY A 47 5.42 -3.09 -12.07
C GLY A 47 4.22 -3.95 -12.43
N SER A 48 3.17 -3.32 -12.94
CA SER A 48 2.08 -3.98 -13.64
C SER A 48 1.71 -3.06 -14.80
N ASN A 49 1.24 -3.59 -15.92
CA ASN A 49 0.73 -2.73 -16.99
C ASN A 49 -0.78 -2.83 -17.10
N SER A 50 -1.40 -1.70 -17.42
CA SER A 50 -2.77 -1.64 -17.90
C SER A 50 -2.90 -0.48 -18.87
N TRP A 51 -3.74 -0.64 -19.88
CA TRP A 51 -4.07 0.43 -20.82
C TRP A 51 -5.47 0.25 -21.39
N VAL A 52 -6.02 1.36 -21.85
CA VAL A 52 -7.31 1.41 -22.50
C VAL A 52 -7.23 2.27 -23.77
N LEU A 53 -7.80 1.75 -24.86
CA LEU A 53 -7.94 2.45 -26.12
C LEU A 53 -9.41 2.77 -26.37
N ALA A 54 -9.70 4.01 -26.76
CA ALA A 54 -11.03 4.41 -27.22
C ALA A 54 -11.37 3.69 -28.53
N GLY A 55 -12.66 3.47 -28.78
CA GLY A 55 -13.13 2.80 -30.01
C GLY A 55 -12.70 3.50 -31.30
N SER A 56 -12.47 4.81 -31.28
CA SER A 56 -11.91 5.56 -32.42
C SER A 56 -10.47 5.18 -32.80
N ARG A 57 -9.80 4.37 -31.97
CA ARG A 57 -8.42 3.89 -32.15
C ARG A 57 -8.33 2.36 -32.26
N THR A 58 -9.46 1.66 -32.39
CA THR A 58 -9.51 0.20 -32.52
C THR A 58 -10.21 -0.19 -33.83
N GLU A 59 -9.84 -1.34 -34.40
CA GLU A 59 -10.48 -1.85 -35.62
C GLU A 59 -11.97 -2.18 -35.41
N SER A 60 -12.35 -2.59 -34.20
CA SER A 60 -13.73 -2.93 -33.86
C SER A 60 -14.65 -1.72 -33.70
N GLY A 61 -14.10 -0.50 -33.62
CA GLY A 61 -14.87 0.70 -33.26
C GLY A 61 -15.33 0.72 -31.79
N LYS A 62 -14.87 -0.23 -30.96
CA LYS A 62 -15.24 -0.39 -29.54
C LYS A 62 -14.02 -0.29 -28.63
N PRO A 63 -14.17 0.15 -27.36
CA PRO A 63 -13.06 0.22 -26.44
C PRO A 63 -12.33 -1.13 -26.30
N LEU A 64 -11.00 -1.05 -26.14
CA LEU A 64 -10.14 -2.20 -25.86
C LEU A 64 -9.34 -1.91 -24.59
N LEU A 65 -9.47 -2.78 -23.59
CA LEU A 65 -8.74 -2.71 -22.33
C LEU A 65 -7.87 -3.96 -22.20
N ALA A 66 -6.63 -3.77 -21.76
CA ALA A 66 -5.72 -4.86 -21.44
C ALA A 66 -5.03 -4.59 -20.10
N ASN A 67 -4.74 -5.66 -19.36
CA ASN A 67 -4.10 -5.59 -18.06
C ASN A 67 -3.30 -6.88 -17.79
N ASP A 68 -2.01 -6.72 -17.49
CA ASP A 68 -1.08 -7.77 -17.12
C ASP A 68 -0.43 -7.43 -15.76
N PRO A 69 -1.01 -7.89 -14.65
CA PRO A 69 -0.43 -7.65 -13.33
C PRO A 69 0.85 -8.48 -13.15
N HIS A 70 1.96 -7.88 -12.68
CA HIS A 70 3.17 -8.64 -12.38
C HIS A 70 3.31 -8.83 -10.88
N LEU A 71 3.28 -10.10 -10.47
CA LEU A 71 3.58 -10.56 -9.13
C LEU A 71 4.60 -11.70 -9.22
N GLU A 72 5.19 -12.04 -8.09
CA GLU A 72 6.09 -13.19 -8.01
C GLU A 72 5.39 -14.48 -8.46
N ILE A 73 6.08 -15.27 -9.28
CA ILE A 73 5.57 -16.57 -9.74
C ILE A 73 5.64 -17.54 -8.56
N SER A 74 4.47 -17.96 -8.08
CA SER A 74 4.32 -18.86 -6.93
C SER A 74 3.45 -20.08 -7.25
N LEU A 75 3.55 -21.10 -6.40
CA LEU A 75 2.65 -22.24 -6.38
C LEU A 75 2.00 -22.35 -4.99
N PRO A 76 0.66 -22.25 -4.87
CA PRO A 76 -0.30 -21.98 -5.95
C PRO A 76 -0.18 -20.55 -6.51
N PRO A 77 -0.64 -20.31 -7.76
CA PRO A 77 -0.62 -18.98 -8.36
C PRO A 77 -1.51 -18.00 -7.58
N ILE A 78 -1.08 -16.74 -7.48
CA ILE A 78 -1.84 -15.67 -6.80
C ILE A 78 -3.12 -15.34 -7.57
N TRP A 79 -3.06 -15.27 -8.91
CA TRP A 79 -4.22 -15.03 -9.76
C TRP A 79 -4.84 -16.35 -10.22
N HIS A 80 -6.16 -16.45 -10.15
CA HIS A 80 -6.93 -17.53 -10.76
C HIS A 80 -8.17 -16.97 -11.44
N GLU A 81 -8.56 -17.59 -12.56
CA GLU A 81 -9.73 -17.17 -13.31
C GLU A 81 -11.02 -17.61 -12.60
N ILE A 82 -12.00 -16.71 -12.57
CA ILE A 82 -13.34 -16.97 -12.05
C ILE A 82 -14.42 -16.35 -12.94
N HIS A 83 -15.58 -16.99 -12.95
CA HIS A 83 -16.83 -16.43 -13.48
C HIS A 83 -17.90 -16.54 -12.39
N VAL A 84 -18.30 -15.40 -11.84
CA VAL A 84 -19.29 -15.33 -10.76
C VAL A 84 -20.63 -14.96 -11.34
N VAL A 85 -21.61 -15.86 -11.20
CA VAL A 85 -22.98 -15.66 -11.70
C VAL A 85 -24.00 -15.85 -10.58
N CYS A 86 -24.82 -14.84 -10.35
CA CYS A 86 -26.02 -14.88 -9.55
C CYS A 86 -27.07 -13.90 -10.14
N PRO A 87 -28.32 -13.87 -9.66
CA PRO A 87 -29.36 -13.00 -10.24
C PRO A 87 -29.00 -11.50 -10.28
N SER A 88 -28.06 -11.05 -9.45
CA SER A 88 -27.67 -9.64 -9.34
C SER A 88 -26.22 -9.36 -9.75
N LEU A 89 -25.48 -10.37 -10.25
CA LEU A 89 -24.07 -10.25 -10.59
C LEU A 89 -23.69 -11.27 -11.67
N ASN A 90 -22.98 -10.82 -12.69
CA ASN A 90 -22.42 -11.69 -13.71
C ASN A 90 -21.10 -11.05 -14.20
N ALA A 91 -20.00 -11.48 -13.58
CA ALA A 91 -18.68 -10.92 -13.84
C ALA A 91 -17.66 -12.02 -14.05
N VAL A 92 -16.74 -11.81 -14.99
CA VAL A 92 -15.68 -12.76 -15.35
C VAL A 92 -14.33 -12.05 -15.39
N GLY A 93 -13.30 -12.77 -14.97
CA GLY A 93 -11.93 -12.26 -14.93
C GLY A 93 -11.07 -13.08 -13.99
N VAL A 94 -10.21 -12.42 -13.23
CA VAL A 94 -9.33 -13.06 -12.25
C VAL A 94 -9.61 -12.58 -10.82
N SER A 95 -9.31 -13.44 -9.86
CA SER A 95 -9.41 -13.19 -8.42
C SER A 95 -8.19 -13.70 -7.65
N LEU A 96 -8.19 -13.42 -6.35
CA LEU A 96 -7.22 -13.85 -5.35
C LEU A 96 -7.80 -14.98 -4.48
N PRO A 97 -7.00 -15.97 -4.05
CA PRO A 97 -7.44 -16.98 -3.10
C PRO A 97 -8.13 -16.38 -1.88
N GLY A 98 -9.32 -16.89 -1.57
CA GLY A 98 -10.15 -16.39 -0.46
C GLY A 98 -11.05 -15.19 -0.79
N VAL A 99 -10.95 -14.62 -2.00
CA VAL A 99 -11.80 -13.50 -2.44
C VAL A 99 -12.86 -13.96 -3.43
N PRO A 100 -14.17 -13.86 -3.10
CA PRO A 100 -15.26 -14.38 -3.94
C PRO A 100 -15.76 -13.34 -4.97
N LEU A 101 -14.89 -12.48 -5.49
CA LEU A 101 -15.22 -11.37 -6.39
C LEU A 101 -14.18 -11.24 -7.50
N VAL A 102 -14.57 -10.72 -8.67
CA VAL A 102 -13.62 -10.44 -9.75
C VAL A 102 -12.82 -9.19 -9.39
N ILE A 103 -11.49 -9.30 -9.36
CA ILE A 103 -10.59 -8.19 -9.03
C ILE A 103 -10.19 -7.42 -10.29
N ILE A 104 -9.89 -8.14 -11.37
CA ILE A 104 -9.61 -7.59 -12.71
C ILE A 104 -10.50 -8.35 -13.69
N GLY A 105 -11.23 -7.65 -14.55
CA GLY A 105 -12.12 -8.30 -15.50
C GLY A 105 -13.21 -7.39 -16.03
N HIS A 106 -14.37 -7.98 -16.28
CA HIS A 106 -15.52 -7.24 -16.78
C HIS A 106 -16.84 -7.89 -16.36
N ASN A 107 -17.91 -7.11 -16.44
CA ASN A 107 -19.30 -7.59 -16.41
C ASN A 107 -19.97 -7.31 -17.78
N GLU A 108 -21.30 -7.32 -17.86
CA GLU A 108 -22.00 -7.08 -19.12
C GLU A 108 -21.93 -5.63 -19.64
N SER A 109 -21.53 -4.69 -18.79
CA SER A 109 -21.58 -3.25 -19.10
C SER A 109 -20.21 -2.58 -19.13
N ILE A 110 -19.31 -2.95 -18.21
CA ILE A 110 -18.01 -2.31 -18.03
C ILE A 110 -16.88 -3.33 -17.91
N ALA A 111 -15.67 -2.92 -18.25
CA ALA A 111 -14.41 -3.62 -18.00
C ALA A 111 -13.48 -2.75 -17.16
N TRP A 112 -12.70 -3.37 -16.29
CA TRP A 112 -11.72 -2.71 -15.45
C TRP A 112 -10.42 -3.50 -15.34
N GLY A 113 -9.32 -2.76 -15.21
CA GLY A 113 -8.00 -3.29 -14.91
C GLY A 113 -7.34 -2.47 -13.81
N ILE A 114 -6.38 -3.06 -13.12
CA ILE A 114 -5.68 -2.41 -12.01
C ILE A 114 -4.17 -2.56 -12.14
N THR A 115 -3.46 -1.55 -11.66
CA THR A 115 -2.01 -1.59 -11.42
C THR A 115 -1.71 -0.94 -10.07
N ASN A 116 -0.64 -1.39 -9.42
CA ASN A 116 -0.19 -0.75 -8.19
C ASN A 116 0.18 0.71 -8.51
N SER A 117 -0.36 1.65 -7.74
CA SER A 117 -0.15 3.07 -7.99
C SER A 117 1.24 3.56 -7.55
N GLY A 118 1.90 2.80 -6.66
CA GLY A 118 3.17 3.22 -6.07
C GLY A 118 3.04 4.43 -5.14
N VAL A 119 1.82 4.84 -4.80
CA VAL A 119 1.58 5.95 -3.89
C VAL A 119 2.12 5.61 -2.51
N ASP A 120 2.75 6.59 -1.90
CA ASP A 120 3.28 6.47 -0.56
C ASP A 120 2.18 6.55 0.50
N VAL A 121 1.97 5.42 1.18
CA VAL A 121 0.95 5.22 2.22
C VAL A 121 1.56 4.75 3.55
N GLN A 122 2.88 4.82 3.68
CA GLN A 122 3.63 4.33 4.84
C GLN A 122 4.57 5.41 5.36
N ASP A 123 4.53 5.67 6.67
CA ASP A 123 5.46 6.56 7.35
C ASP A 123 6.18 5.83 8.47
N LEU A 124 7.46 6.08 8.63
CA LEU A 124 8.21 5.63 9.80
C LEU A 124 8.35 6.79 10.79
N TYR A 125 8.25 6.48 12.07
CA TYR A 125 8.45 7.44 13.14
C TYR A 125 9.54 6.97 14.08
N VAL A 126 10.46 7.85 14.44
CA VAL A 126 11.45 7.59 15.49
C VAL A 126 10.78 7.83 16.84
N GLU A 127 10.66 6.77 17.63
CA GLU A 127 10.04 6.75 18.95
C GLU A 127 11.08 6.88 20.05
N LYS A 128 10.74 7.64 21.09
CA LYS A 128 11.48 7.65 22.35
C LYS A 128 10.79 6.72 23.33
N LEU A 129 11.44 5.61 23.67
CA LEU A 129 10.96 4.69 24.70
C LEU A 129 11.65 4.96 26.04
N ASN A 130 10.98 4.65 27.14
CA ASN A 130 11.59 4.70 28.47
C ASN A 130 12.55 3.51 28.68
N SER A 131 13.27 3.48 29.81
CA SER A 131 14.26 2.43 30.10
C SER A 131 13.66 1.02 30.21
N SER A 132 12.41 0.90 30.68
CA SER A 132 11.67 -0.37 30.72
C SER A 132 11.06 -0.77 29.38
N LYS A 133 11.10 0.10 28.36
CA LYS A 133 10.54 -0.10 27.02
C LYS A 133 9.05 -0.48 27.04
N ASP A 134 8.32 0.05 28.00
CA ASP A 134 6.87 -0.13 28.18
C ASP A 134 6.07 1.17 27.99
N MET A 135 6.75 2.30 27.83
CA MET A 135 6.16 3.59 27.50
C MET A 135 6.90 4.28 26.36
N TYR A 136 6.19 5.10 25.60
CA TYR A 136 6.73 5.98 24.55
C TYR A 136 6.38 7.44 24.82
N TRP A 137 7.22 8.36 24.35
CA TRP A 137 7.00 9.81 24.53
C TRP A 137 6.17 10.39 23.39
N GLU A 138 5.12 11.12 23.75
CA GLU A 138 4.21 11.78 22.82
C GLU A 138 3.61 13.04 23.48
N ASP A 139 3.48 14.14 22.73
CA ASP A 139 2.81 15.38 23.17
C ASP A 139 3.22 15.89 24.57
N GLY A 140 4.51 15.78 24.89
CA GLY A 140 5.06 16.25 26.16
C GLY A 140 4.88 15.31 27.35
N GLY A 141 4.44 14.06 27.13
CA GLY A 141 4.27 13.07 28.19
C GLY A 141 4.61 11.63 27.79
N TRP A 142 4.72 10.74 28.79
CA TRP A 142 4.87 9.31 28.58
C TRP A 142 3.50 8.64 28.44
N LYS A 143 3.29 7.89 27.36
CA LYS A 143 2.12 7.06 27.11
C LYS A 143 2.50 5.57 27.12
N PRO A 144 1.62 4.68 27.60
CA PRO A 144 1.90 3.25 27.62
C PRO A 144 1.95 2.69 26.19
N LEU A 145 2.86 1.75 25.94
CA LEU A 145 2.83 0.92 24.74
C LEU A 145 1.74 -0.14 24.88
N PHE A 146 1.08 -0.48 23.78
CA PHE A 146 0.33 -1.74 23.71
C PHE A 146 1.33 -2.87 23.41
N ILE A 147 1.47 -3.80 24.35
CA ILE A 147 2.44 -4.88 24.28
C ILE A 147 1.70 -6.21 24.20
N LYS A 148 2.05 -7.01 23.19
CA LYS A 148 1.50 -8.35 22.99
C LYS A 148 2.63 -9.36 22.81
N GLU A 149 2.65 -10.40 23.65
CA GLU A 149 3.48 -11.58 23.41
C GLU A 149 2.79 -12.46 22.36
N GLU A 150 3.47 -12.64 21.22
CA GLU A 150 3.09 -13.59 20.18
C GLU A 150 3.93 -14.86 20.31
N ARG A 151 3.31 -16.00 20.04
CA ARG A 151 3.94 -17.32 20.09
C ARG A 151 3.91 -17.93 18.70
N ILE A 152 5.08 -18.26 18.17
CA ILE A 152 5.24 -18.86 16.85
C ILE A 152 5.67 -20.31 17.03
N GLU A 153 4.81 -21.23 16.59
CA GLU A 153 5.11 -22.65 16.57
C GLU A 153 6.02 -22.97 15.38
N ILE A 154 7.22 -23.50 15.66
CA ILE A 154 8.13 -23.97 14.62
C ILE A 154 7.95 -25.48 14.44
N ARG A 155 7.63 -25.89 13.21
CA ARG A 155 7.50 -27.30 12.87
C ARG A 155 8.79 -28.06 13.23
N GLY A 156 8.66 -29.06 14.09
CA GLY A 156 9.77 -29.93 14.51
C GLY A 156 10.44 -29.48 15.80
N GLU A 157 10.19 -28.26 16.26
CA GLU A 157 10.67 -27.77 17.55
C GLU A 157 9.67 -28.09 18.66
N LYS A 158 10.19 -28.36 19.87
CA LYS A 158 9.36 -28.57 21.06
C LYS A 158 8.97 -27.25 21.73
N GLU A 159 9.84 -26.25 21.62
CA GLU A 159 9.63 -24.93 22.18
C GLU A 159 9.15 -23.97 21.08
N HIS A 160 8.30 -23.03 21.46
CA HIS A 160 7.83 -21.96 20.60
C HIS A 160 8.78 -20.77 20.64
N GLU A 161 8.91 -20.08 19.52
CA GLU A 161 9.52 -18.75 19.49
C GLU A 161 8.54 -17.76 20.12
N ARG A 162 9.06 -16.88 20.97
CA ARG A 162 8.27 -15.79 21.58
C ARG A 162 8.75 -14.46 21.02
N ILE A 163 7.81 -13.68 20.50
CA ILE A 163 8.09 -12.34 19.98
C ILE A 163 7.22 -11.34 20.73
N GLU A 164 7.83 -10.30 21.27
CA GLU A 164 7.09 -9.19 21.87
C GLU A 164 6.81 -8.12 20.81
N VAL A 165 5.53 -7.97 20.47
CA VAL A 165 5.05 -6.95 19.53
C VAL A 165 4.59 -5.74 20.33
N ARG A 166 5.23 -4.58 20.10
CA ARG A 166 4.89 -3.31 20.74
C ARG A 166 4.21 -2.39 19.74
N TRP A 167 3.19 -1.67 20.18
CA TRP A 167 2.45 -0.70 19.38
C TRP A 167 2.41 0.65 20.11
N THR A 168 2.64 1.72 19.36
CA THR A 168 2.25 3.09 19.73
C THR A 168 0.87 3.39 19.15
N GLU A 169 0.30 4.56 19.42
CA GLU A 169 -0.94 5.01 18.74
C GLU A 169 -0.78 5.10 17.20
N ARG A 170 0.44 5.32 16.69
CA ARG A 170 0.75 5.38 15.25
C ARG A 170 0.81 4.00 14.57
N GLY A 171 1.24 2.97 15.30
CA GLY A 171 1.40 1.63 14.75
C GLY A 171 2.47 0.78 15.44
N PRO A 172 2.82 -0.39 14.86
CA PRO A 172 3.77 -1.32 15.48
C PRO A 172 5.19 -0.77 15.44
N VAL A 173 5.95 -1.03 16.50
CA VAL A 173 7.40 -0.81 16.54
C VAL A 173 8.09 -1.92 15.74
N VAL A 174 8.62 -1.57 14.57
CA VAL A 174 9.17 -2.48 13.55
C VAL A 174 10.69 -2.60 13.58
N SER A 175 11.40 -1.82 14.40
CA SER A 175 12.88 -1.92 14.50
C SER A 175 13.41 -3.33 14.67
N PRO A 176 12.86 -4.21 15.54
CA PRO A 176 13.38 -5.56 15.71
C PRO A 176 13.41 -6.40 14.42
N VAL A 177 12.65 -6.00 13.39
CA VAL A 177 12.57 -6.66 12.08
C VAL A 177 13.37 -5.90 11.00
N LEU A 178 13.58 -4.59 11.18
CA LEU A 178 14.19 -3.72 10.16
C LEU A 178 15.67 -3.42 10.38
N SER A 179 16.16 -3.42 11.61
CA SER A 179 17.56 -3.15 11.91
C SER A 179 17.99 -3.71 13.28
N GLU A 180 19.28 -3.99 13.43
CA GLU A 180 19.87 -4.39 14.72
C GLU A 180 20.14 -3.19 15.65
N ASN A 181 19.64 -2.00 15.28
CA ASN A 181 19.95 -0.75 15.95
C ASN A 181 19.09 -0.49 17.19
N GLU A 182 19.60 0.35 18.11
CA GLU A 182 18.88 0.75 19.33
C GLU A 182 17.69 1.67 19.07
N LYS A 183 17.56 2.24 17.87
CA LYS A 183 16.46 3.17 17.55
C LYS A 183 15.14 2.43 17.43
N HIS A 184 14.10 2.97 18.05
CA HIS A 184 12.74 2.43 17.99
C HIS A 184 11.97 3.13 16.88
N LEU A 185 11.58 2.38 15.85
CA LEU A 185 10.84 2.86 14.69
C LEU A 185 9.44 2.30 14.76
N SER A 186 8.42 3.14 14.80
CA SER A 186 7.05 2.71 14.55
C SER A 186 6.69 2.91 13.08
N LEU A 187 5.88 2.01 12.52
CA LEU A 187 5.36 2.11 11.17
C LEU A 187 3.91 2.60 11.26
N SER A 188 3.63 3.78 10.74
CA SER A 188 2.27 4.23 10.44
C SER A 188 1.92 3.77 9.03
N TRP A 189 0.77 3.10 8.86
CA TRP A 189 0.34 2.60 7.57
C TRP A 189 -1.18 2.60 7.49
N THR A 190 -1.74 3.18 6.42
CA THR A 190 -3.19 3.27 6.19
C THR A 190 -3.93 1.93 6.18
N ILE A 191 -3.23 0.80 6.07
CA ILE A 191 -3.84 -0.53 6.15
C ILE A 191 -4.35 -0.88 7.56
N TYR A 192 -3.81 -0.26 8.61
CA TYR A 192 -4.18 -0.56 10.00
C TYR A 192 -5.56 -0.02 10.39
N ASP A 193 -6.06 1.00 9.68
CA ASP A 193 -7.36 1.63 9.97
C ASP A 193 -8.56 0.76 9.56
N GLY A 194 -8.31 -0.39 8.92
CA GLY A 194 -9.33 -1.17 8.25
C GLY A 194 -9.98 -0.40 7.10
N GLY A 195 -10.99 -1.02 6.48
CA GLY A 195 -11.62 -0.39 5.32
C GLY A 195 -12.78 -1.15 4.70
N ARG A 196 -13.26 -0.57 3.61
CA ARG A 196 -14.41 -0.98 2.80
C ARG A 196 -13.98 -1.49 1.42
N THR A 197 -12.70 -1.82 1.22
CA THR A 197 -12.17 -2.37 -0.04
C THR A 197 -13.00 -3.53 -0.58
N MET A 198 -13.45 -4.45 0.28
CA MET A 198 -14.29 -5.58 -0.16
C MET A 198 -15.68 -5.14 -0.62
N GLU A 199 -16.26 -4.14 0.02
CA GLU A 199 -17.52 -3.54 -0.43
C GLU A 199 -17.32 -2.79 -1.76
N SER A 200 -16.20 -2.08 -1.91
CA SER A 200 -15.81 -1.44 -3.17
C SER A 200 -15.79 -2.43 -4.32
N PHE A 201 -15.10 -3.57 -4.18
CA PHE A 201 -15.08 -4.59 -5.23
C PHE A 201 -16.46 -5.18 -5.49
N TYR A 202 -17.28 -5.39 -4.46
CA TYR A 202 -18.63 -5.90 -4.64
C TYR A 202 -19.49 -4.95 -5.48
N LEU A 203 -19.41 -3.64 -5.22
CA LEU A 203 -20.12 -2.62 -6.01
C LEU A 203 -19.52 -2.48 -7.41
N LEU A 204 -18.19 -2.54 -7.55
CA LEU A 204 -17.49 -2.49 -8.84
C LEU A 204 -17.92 -3.64 -9.75
N ASN A 205 -18.01 -4.84 -9.22
CA ASN A 205 -18.46 -6.03 -9.92
C ASN A 205 -19.90 -5.86 -10.48
N LYS A 206 -20.72 -5.00 -9.86
CA LYS A 206 -22.10 -4.68 -10.25
C LYS A 206 -22.23 -3.41 -11.08
N ALA A 207 -21.20 -2.57 -11.15
CA ALA A 207 -21.27 -1.25 -11.75
C ALA A 207 -21.62 -1.32 -13.24
N GLN A 208 -22.49 -0.43 -13.68
CA GLN A 208 -23.04 -0.42 -15.04
C GLN A 208 -22.49 0.71 -15.91
N ASN A 209 -21.82 1.69 -15.31
CA ASN A 209 -21.36 2.91 -15.97
C ASN A 209 -20.25 3.58 -15.14
N TRP A 210 -19.70 4.68 -15.68
CA TRP A 210 -18.61 5.43 -15.07
C TRP A 210 -18.95 5.96 -13.67
N GLN A 211 -20.18 6.42 -13.46
CA GLN A 211 -20.60 6.99 -12.19
C GLN A 211 -20.60 5.92 -11.10
N GLU A 212 -21.19 4.76 -11.38
CA GLU A 212 -21.19 3.62 -10.45
C GLU A 212 -19.79 3.05 -10.22
N PHE A 213 -18.94 3.03 -11.26
CA PHE A 213 -17.53 2.67 -11.13
C PHE A 213 -16.80 3.60 -10.15
N VAL A 214 -16.93 4.92 -10.31
CA VAL A 214 -16.33 5.90 -9.41
C VAL A 214 -16.91 5.79 -8.00
N ASP A 215 -18.22 5.64 -7.86
CA ASP A 215 -18.87 5.53 -6.54
C ASP A 215 -18.45 4.26 -5.79
N ALA A 216 -18.24 3.14 -6.50
CA ALA A 216 -17.64 1.95 -5.93
C ALA A 216 -16.20 2.23 -5.47
N LEU A 217 -15.37 2.87 -6.31
CA LEU A 217 -13.97 3.11 -6.01
C LEU A 217 -13.72 4.15 -4.91
N LYS A 218 -14.68 5.03 -4.59
CA LYS A 218 -14.61 5.89 -3.40
C LYS A 218 -14.55 5.10 -2.09
N LEU A 219 -14.96 3.83 -2.09
CA LEU A 219 -14.87 2.94 -0.93
C LEU A 219 -13.59 2.08 -0.92
N PHE A 220 -12.73 2.23 -1.93
CA PHE A 220 -11.50 1.46 -2.05
C PHE A 220 -10.40 2.10 -1.20
N ASP A 221 -10.04 1.44 -0.10
CA ASP A 221 -9.14 2.03 0.89
C ASP A 221 -7.68 1.61 0.70
N ALA A 222 -7.42 0.33 0.47
CA ALA A 222 -6.05 -0.19 0.37
C ALA A 222 -5.99 -1.55 -0.33
N PRO A 223 -4.80 -1.92 -0.87
CA PRO A 223 -3.65 -1.04 -1.14
C PRO A 223 -3.94 -0.13 -2.34
N SER A 224 -3.47 1.13 -2.35
CA SER A 224 -3.79 2.07 -3.45
C SER A 224 -3.50 1.47 -4.84
N GLN A 225 -4.44 1.65 -5.76
CA GLN A 225 -4.36 1.16 -7.13
C GLN A 225 -4.74 2.25 -8.13
N SER A 226 -4.11 2.18 -9.29
CA SER A 226 -4.53 2.82 -10.53
C SER A 226 -5.55 1.92 -11.23
N PHE A 227 -6.76 2.40 -11.44
CA PHE A 227 -7.80 1.68 -12.16
C PHE A 227 -7.98 2.24 -13.57
N VAL A 228 -8.03 1.37 -14.57
CA VAL A 228 -8.46 1.71 -15.94
C VAL A 228 -9.88 1.19 -16.18
N TYR A 229 -10.65 1.91 -16.98
CA TYR A 229 -12.07 1.67 -17.22
C TYR A 229 -12.38 1.70 -18.73
N ALA A 230 -13.29 0.83 -19.15
CA ALA A 230 -13.94 0.88 -20.46
C ALA A 230 -15.40 0.44 -20.37
N ASP A 231 -16.29 0.97 -21.21
CA ASP A 231 -17.68 0.51 -21.28
C ASP A 231 -18.23 0.31 -22.69
N LYS A 232 -19.42 -0.30 -22.77
CA LYS A 232 -20.12 -0.58 -24.03
C LYS A 232 -20.56 0.67 -24.81
N GLU A 233 -20.67 1.82 -24.13
CA GLU A 233 -21.05 3.10 -24.73
C GLU A 233 -19.87 3.78 -25.43
N GLY A 234 -18.65 3.30 -25.20
CA GLY A 234 -17.45 3.82 -25.83
C GLY A 234 -16.60 4.69 -24.91
N ASN A 235 -16.99 4.85 -23.64
CA ASN A 235 -16.23 5.64 -22.69
C ASN A 235 -14.99 4.86 -22.21
N ILE A 236 -13.93 5.60 -21.92
CA ILE A 236 -12.71 5.10 -21.32
C ILE A 236 -12.32 6.01 -20.16
N GLY A 237 -11.64 5.47 -19.16
CA GLY A 237 -11.31 6.24 -17.96
C GLY A 237 -10.11 5.72 -17.19
N TYR A 238 -9.60 6.58 -16.32
CA TYR A 238 -8.58 6.28 -15.33
C TYR A 238 -9.05 6.84 -13.99
N TYR A 239 -8.89 6.07 -12.92
CA TYR A 239 -9.18 6.51 -11.56
C TYR A 239 -8.14 5.97 -10.59
N LEU A 240 -7.43 6.85 -9.91
CA LEU A 240 -6.54 6.48 -8.82
C LEU A 240 -7.36 6.38 -7.53
N SER A 241 -7.32 5.23 -6.85
CA SER A 241 -8.02 5.05 -5.58
C SER A 241 -7.13 4.47 -4.48
N GLY A 242 -7.52 4.68 -3.23
CA GLY A 242 -6.82 4.34 -2.01
C GLY A 242 -6.86 5.49 -0.99
N LYS A 243 -6.75 5.15 0.29
CA LYS A 243 -6.46 6.09 1.37
C LYS A 243 -5.00 6.54 1.24
N ILE A 244 -4.83 7.83 0.99
CA ILE A 244 -3.52 8.48 0.87
C ILE A 244 -3.41 9.46 2.04
N PRO A 245 -2.42 9.31 2.94
CA PRO A 245 -2.27 10.20 4.07
C PRO A 245 -1.88 11.61 3.59
N ILE A 246 -2.46 12.63 4.23
CA ILE A 246 -2.08 14.03 4.01
C ILE A 246 -0.95 14.34 4.96
N ARG A 247 0.20 14.74 4.42
CA ARG A 247 1.42 15.04 5.18
C ARG A 247 1.76 16.52 5.08
N ALA A 248 2.42 17.05 6.11
CA ALA A 248 3.13 18.31 5.95
C ALA A 248 4.34 18.12 5.01
N GLU A 249 4.66 19.11 4.17
CA GLU A 249 5.77 19.00 3.19
C GLU A 249 7.11 18.57 3.82
N LYS A 250 7.30 18.84 5.11
CA LYS A 250 8.55 18.58 5.83
C LYS A 250 8.73 17.14 6.31
N THR A 251 7.70 16.28 6.23
CA THR A 251 7.66 14.98 6.93
C THR A 251 7.67 13.76 6.00
N ALA A 252 7.59 13.97 4.68
CA ALA A 252 7.31 12.91 3.70
C ALA A 252 8.48 12.02 3.27
N LEU A 253 9.70 12.21 3.81
CA LEU A 253 10.92 11.71 3.16
C LEU A 253 11.82 10.84 4.03
N PHE A 254 11.75 11.00 5.35
CA PHE A 254 12.59 10.31 6.32
C PHE A 254 11.76 9.91 7.53
N PRO A 255 12.21 8.92 8.33
CA PRO A 255 11.59 8.63 9.60
C PRO A 255 11.42 9.91 10.44
N TYR A 256 10.18 10.23 10.81
CA TYR A 256 9.85 11.47 11.49
C TYR A 256 10.06 11.35 13.00
N PRO A 257 10.75 12.29 13.67
CA PRO A 257 10.83 12.31 15.13
C PRO A 257 9.45 12.47 15.77
N ALA A 258 8.95 11.42 16.42
CA ALA A 258 7.56 11.36 16.89
C ALA A 258 7.20 12.39 17.98
N TRP A 259 8.20 13.03 18.58
CA TRP A 259 8.05 14.03 19.64
C TRP A 259 7.97 15.47 19.13
N LYS A 260 7.89 15.68 17.81
CA LYS A 260 7.71 17.01 17.20
C LYS A 260 6.23 17.19 16.82
N GLU A 261 5.68 18.38 17.05
CA GLU A 261 4.24 18.69 16.87
C GLU A 261 3.81 18.87 15.40
N GLU A 262 4.74 19.02 14.46
CA GLU A 262 4.44 19.32 13.04
C GLU A 262 4.47 18.05 12.15
N GLY A 263 3.78 16.98 12.56
CA GLY A 263 3.75 15.67 11.87
C GLY A 263 2.76 15.61 10.71
#